data_AF-A0A940P733-F1
#
_entry.id   AF-A0A940P733-F1
#
_cell.length_a   1.000
_cell.length_b   1.000
_cell.length_c   1.000
_cell.angle_alpha   90.00
_cell.angle_beta   90.00
_cell.angle_gamma   90.00
#
_symmetry.space_group_name_H-M   'P 1'
#
loop_
_entity.id
_entity.type
_entity.pdbx_description
1 polymer ?
#
loop_
_entity_poly.entity_id
_entity_poly.type
_entity_poly.pdbx_seq_one_letter_code
_entity_poly.pdbx_strand_id
1 'polypeptide(L)'
;MKNEKGNRVFFRYLELLSQEHGLDSERDWGMIHMLGGMQRLNDGSTADPVYESDWDAAAEQCTDPDDAYQTGVQFLKIWQDIGYAEDIAQVLADMEAEKRLDLWEKAVQDVEQERDDPYLRFAGA
;
A
#
# COMPACT_ATOMS: atom_id res chain seq x y z
N MET A 1 -10.69 6.64 -7.12
CA MET A 1 -10.22 6.04 -5.86
C MET A 1 -10.82 6.77 -4.66
N LYS A 2 -11.46 6.02 -3.77
CA LYS A 2 -11.91 6.43 -2.43
C LYS A 2 -10.72 6.53 -1.49
N ASN A 3 -10.79 7.46 -0.54
CA ASN A 3 -9.74 7.67 0.46
C ASN A 3 -8.32 7.73 -0.17
N GLU A 4 -8.14 8.62 -1.15
CA GLU A 4 -6.88 8.78 -1.88
C GLU A 4 -5.70 9.07 -0.94
N LYS A 5 -5.92 9.89 0.10
CA LYS A 5 -4.90 10.13 1.13
C LYS A 5 -4.53 8.84 1.86
N GLY A 6 -5.51 8.02 2.22
CA GLY A 6 -5.28 6.73 2.86
C GLY A 6 -4.52 5.75 1.96
N ASN A 7 -4.83 5.72 0.67
CA ASN A 7 -4.08 4.93 -0.31
C ASN A 7 -2.61 5.36 -0.37
N ARG A 8 -2.34 6.67 -0.41
CA ARG A 8 -0.97 7.22 -0.37
C ARG A 8 -0.25 6.83 0.92
N VAL A 9 -0.92 6.88 2.07
CA VAL A 9 -0.34 6.47 3.36
C VAL A 9 0.03 4.99 3.34
N PHE A 10 -0.88 4.13 2.86
CA PHE A 10 -0.63 2.71 2.77
C PHE A 10 0.52 2.38 1.79
N PHE A 11 0.53 2.99 0.60
CA PHE A 11 1.63 2.86 -0.35
C PHE A 11 2.97 3.29 0.28
N ARG A 12 3.01 4.44 0.95
CA ARG A 12 4.22 4.94 1.61
C ARG A 12 4.66 4.02 2.75
N TYR A 13 3.72 3.44 3.49
CA TYR A 13 4.02 2.45 4.53
C TYR A 13 4.69 1.20 3.94
N LEU A 14 4.16 0.65 2.84
CA LEU A 14 4.78 -0.46 2.12
C LEU A 14 6.21 -0.11 1.66
N GLU A 15 6.42 1.12 1.17
CA GLU A 15 7.74 1.59 0.73
C GLU A 15 8.74 1.63 1.90
N LEU A 16 8.32 2.14 3.05
CA LEU A 16 9.14 2.20 4.28
C LEU A 16 9.47 0.81 4.81
N LEU A 17 8.51 -0.12 4.80
CA LEU A 17 8.75 -1.52 5.14
C LEU A 17 9.81 -2.13 4.22
N SER A 18 9.66 -1.94 2.91
CA SER A 18 10.62 -2.40 1.90
C SER A 18 12.03 -1.85 2.15
N GLN A 19 12.14 -0.57 2.51
CA GLN A 19 13.43 0.07 2.82
C GLN A 19 14.07 -0.48 4.11
N GLU A 20 13.28 -0.79 5.13
CA GLU A 20 13.79 -1.37 6.39
C GLU A 20 14.29 -2.80 6.19
N HIS A 21 13.56 -3.60 5.41
CA HIS A 21 13.81 -5.02 5.22
C HIS A 21 14.85 -5.34 4.13
N GLY A 22 15.06 -4.43 3.18
CA GLY A 22 15.90 -4.66 2.01
C GLY A 22 15.23 -5.64 1.04
N LEU A 23 14.65 -5.13 -0.05
CA LEU A 23 14.09 -5.94 -1.14
C LEU A 23 15.20 -6.61 -1.96
N ASP A 24 15.86 -7.62 -1.40
CA ASP A 24 17.02 -8.28 -2.01
C ASP A 24 16.73 -9.72 -2.47
N SER A 25 15.46 -10.12 -2.60
CA SER A 25 15.13 -11.50 -2.95
C SER A 25 13.95 -11.68 -3.90
N GLU A 26 13.99 -12.77 -4.67
CA GLU A 26 12.85 -13.30 -5.45
C GLU A 26 11.64 -13.70 -4.57
N ARG A 27 11.68 -13.53 -3.24
CA ARG A 27 10.48 -13.71 -2.41
C ARG A 27 9.55 -12.51 -2.50
N ASP A 28 10.10 -11.29 -2.46
CA ASP A 28 9.34 -10.04 -2.28
C ASP A 28 8.49 -9.59 -3.50
N TRP A 29 8.28 -10.47 -4.49
CA TRP A 29 7.54 -10.18 -5.71
C TRP A 29 6.13 -9.63 -5.44
N GLY A 30 5.44 -10.11 -4.39
CA GLY A 30 4.12 -9.60 -4.02
C GLY A 30 4.16 -8.13 -3.58
N MET A 31 5.13 -7.76 -2.74
CA MET A 31 5.31 -6.38 -2.30
C MET A 31 5.80 -5.48 -3.43
N ILE A 32 6.75 -5.95 -4.25
CA ILE A 32 7.25 -5.20 -5.42
C ILE A 32 6.10 -4.92 -6.39
N HIS A 33 5.21 -5.90 -6.62
CA HIS A 33 4.06 -5.71 -7.49
C HIS A 33 3.07 -4.71 -6.90
N MET A 34 2.75 -4.79 -5.60
CA MET A 34 1.92 -3.78 -4.93
C MET A 34 2.53 -2.39 -5.04
N LEU A 35 3.83 -2.24 -4.76
CA LEU A 35 4.52 -0.97 -4.89
C LEU A 35 4.45 -0.43 -6.33
N GLY A 36 4.66 -1.26 -7.34
CA GLY A 36 4.56 -0.82 -8.74
C GLY A 36 3.13 -0.47 -9.18
N GLY A 37 2.14 -1.28 -8.78
CA GLY A 37 0.74 -1.13 -9.20
C GLY A 37 0.01 0.01 -8.51
N MET A 38 0.34 0.28 -7.24
CA MET A 38 -0.26 1.35 -6.44
C MET A 38 0.37 2.72 -6.67
N GLN A 39 1.53 2.80 -7.35
CA GLN A 39 2.07 4.07 -7.82
C GLN A 39 1.04 4.78 -8.71
N ARG A 40 1.03 6.10 -8.67
CA ARG A 40 0.11 6.95 -9.43
C ARG A 40 0.71 7.39 -10.74
N LEU A 41 -0.13 7.50 -11.76
CA LEU A 41 0.20 8.15 -13.02
C LEU A 41 0.04 9.67 -12.88
N ASN A 42 0.52 10.42 -13.88
CA ASN A 42 0.44 11.89 -13.92
C ASN A 42 -1.01 12.42 -13.94
N ASP A 43 -1.99 11.58 -14.31
CA ASP A 43 -3.41 11.92 -14.28
C ASP A 43 -4.07 11.61 -12.92
N GLY A 44 -3.31 11.07 -11.96
CA GLY A 44 -3.77 10.73 -10.63
C GLY A 44 -4.41 9.35 -10.47
N SER A 45 -4.55 8.57 -11.54
CA SER A 45 -4.97 7.15 -11.45
C SER A 45 -3.84 6.27 -10.90
N THR A 46 -4.16 5.07 -10.40
CA THR A 46 -3.12 4.07 -10.09
C THR A 46 -2.52 3.52 -11.40
N ALA A 47 -1.25 3.11 -11.34
CA ALA A 47 -0.51 2.59 -12.48
C ALA A 47 -1.13 1.29 -13.01
N ASP A 48 -1.67 0.48 -12.11
CA ASP A 48 -2.58 -0.61 -12.45
C ASP A 48 -3.99 -0.33 -11.86
N PRO A 49 -5.02 -0.16 -12.71
CA PRO A 49 -6.41 0.09 -12.28
C PRO A 49 -7.01 -0.99 -11.38
N VAL A 50 -6.48 -2.22 -11.38
CA VAL A 50 -6.93 -3.29 -10.48
C VAL A 50 -6.75 -2.87 -9.02
N TYR A 51 -5.63 -2.23 -8.70
CA TYR A 51 -5.33 -1.79 -7.34
C TYR A 51 -6.26 -0.68 -6.86
N GLU A 52 -6.66 0.24 -7.74
CA GLU A 52 -7.69 1.24 -7.42
C GLU A 52 -9.04 0.57 -7.14
N SER A 53 -9.45 -0.39 -7.97
CA SER A 53 -10.70 -1.13 -7.77
C SER A 53 -10.71 -1.91 -6.47
N ASP A 54 -9.61 -2.61 -6.16
CA ASP A 54 -9.49 -3.42 -4.94
C ASP A 54 -9.41 -2.54 -3.69
N TRP A 55 -8.75 -1.39 -3.78
CA TRP A 55 -8.74 -0.39 -2.71
C TRP A 55 -10.14 0.15 -2.44
N ASP A 56 -10.88 0.53 -3.48
CA ASP A 56 -12.24 1.03 -3.34
C ASP A 56 -13.17 -0.04 -2.75
N ALA A 57 -12.99 -1.31 -3.14
CA ALA A 57 -13.72 -2.45 -2.58
C ALA A 57 -13.34 -2.74 -1.11
N ALA A 58 -12.09 -2.54 -0.72
CA ALA A 58 -11.63 -2.65 0.67
C ALA A 58 -12.28 -1.56 1.53
N ALA A 59 -12.25 -0.30 1.08
CA ALA A 59 -12.83 0.83 1.79
C ALA A 59 -14.35 0.66 2.01
N GLU A 60 -15.06 0.05 1.06
CA GLU A 60 -16.49 -0.25 1.20
C GLU A 60 -16.82 -1.31 2.26
N GLN A 61 -15.84 -2.16 2.59
CA GLN A 61 -16.00 -3.22 3.59
C GLN A 61 -15.61 -2.75 5.00
N CYS A 62 -14.97 -1.58 5.13
CA CYS A 62 -14.62 -0.99 6.41
C CYS A 62 -15.82 -0.30 7.06
N THR A 63 -15.88 -0.34 8.40
CA THR A 63 -16.88 0.43 9.16
C THR A 63 -16.67 1.93 9.05
N ASP A 64 -15.40 2.34 8.92
CA ASP A 64 -14.99 3.70 8.61
C ASP A 64 -14.13 3.70 7.33
N PRO A 65 -14.71 4.06 6.17
CA PRO A 65 -13.98 4.13 4.90
C PRO A 65 -12.84 5.16 4.88
N ASP A 66 -12.82 6.11 5.82
CA ASP A 66 -11.77 7.12 5.93
C ASP A 66 -10.60 6.62 6.80
N ASP A 67 -10.77 5.52 7.55
CA ASP A 67 -9.69 4.86 8.29
C ASP A 67 -8.76 4.12 7.30
N ALA A 68 -7.67 4.79 6.96
CA ALA A 68 -6.65 4.28 6.07
C ALA A 68 -6.00 2.98 6.57
N TYR A 69 -5.88 2.79 7.89
CA TYR A 69 -5.26 1.60 8.47
C TYR A 69 -6.18 0.40 8.30
N GLN A 70 -7.46 0.55 8.65
CA GLN A 70 -8.46 -0.50 8.44
C GLN A 70 -8.63 -0.83 6.96
N THR A 71 -8.64 0.19 6.09
CA THR A 71 -8.71 0.00 4.64
C THR A 71 -7.50 -0.78 4.13
N GLY A 72 -6.29 -0.45 4.59
CA GLY A 72 -5.06 -1.19 4.25
C GLY A 72 -5.08 -2.65 4.71
N VAL A 73 -5.55 -2.93 5.93
CA VAL A 73 -5.75 -4.30 6.43
C VAL A 73 -6.75 -5.06 5.55
N GLN A 74 -7.88 -4.45 5.22
CA GLN A 74 -8.91 -5.10 4.40
C GLN A 74 -8.44 -5.32 2.96
N PHE A 75 -7.67 -4.39 2.40
CA PHE A 75 -7.04 -4.52 1.09
C PHE A 75 -6.10 -5.73 1.04
N LEU A 76 -5.23 -5.88 2.06
CA LEU A 76 -4.32 -7.03 2.15
C LEU A 76 -5.06 -8.37 2.31
N LYS A 77 -6.21 -8.40 2.98
CA LYS A 77 -7.07 -9.60 3.06
C LYS A 77 -7.60 -10.03 1.70
N ILE A 78 -8.12 -9.07 0.92
CA ILE A 78 -8.59 -9.33 -0.45
C ILE A 78 -7.45 -9.93 -1.29
N TRP A 79 -6.26 -9.36 -1.19
CA TRP A 79 -5.08 -9.82 -1.94
C TRP A 79 -4.55 -11.17 -1.48
N GLN A 80 -4.60 -11.46 -0.18
CA GLN A 80 -4.26 -12.78 0.37
C GLN A 80 -5.21 -13.86 -0.16
N ASP A 81 -6.52 -13.58 -0.24
CA ASP A 81 -7.53 -14.52 -0.72
C ASP A 81 -7.37 -14.87 -2.22
N ILE A 82 -6.82 -13.95 -3.03
CA ILE A 82 -6.57 -14.15 -4.47
C ILE A 82 -5.30 -15.00 -4.73
N GLY A 83 -4.53 -15.31 -3.68
CA GLY A 83 -3.40 -16.25 -3.75
C GLY A 83 -2.03 -15.61 -3.91
N TYR A 84 -1.87 -14.34 -3.53
CA TYR A 84 -0.57 -13.68 -3.50
C TYR A 84 0.24 -14.03 -2.23
N ALA A 85 1.57 -13.90 -2.36
CA ALA A 85 2.68 -14.55 -1.65
C ALA A 85 2.71 -14.53 -0.08
N GLU A 86 3.63 -15.33 0.49
CA GLU A 86 3.97 -15.37 1.94
C GLU A 86 4.23 -13.97 2.53
N ASP A 87 4.76 -13.04 1.75
CA ASP A 87 5.14 -11.71 2.24
C ASP A 87 3.92 -10.81 2.46
N ILE A 88 2.88 -10.92 1.63
CA ILE A 88 1.60 -10.21 1.86
C ILE A 88 0.97 -10.71 3.16
N ALA A 89 1.03 -12.02 3.40
CA ALA A 89 0.54 -12.62 4.64
C ALA A 89 1.32 -12.11 5.86
N GLN A 90 2.63 -11.89 5.74
CA GLN A 90 3.45 -11.36 6.83
C GLN A 90 3.13 -9.89 7.12
N VAL A 91 2.99 -9.05 6.10
CA VAL A 91 2.59 -7.63 6.27
C VAL A 91 1.20 -7.54 6.89
N LEU A 92 0.25 -8.34 6.41
CA LEU A 92 -1.10 -8.41 6.98
C LEU A 92 -1.06 -8.82 8.45
N ALA A 93 -0.34 -9.90 8.79
CA ALA A 93 -0.22 -10.35 10.17
C ALA A 93 0.46 -9.32 11.08
N ASP A 94 1.44 -8.56 10.56
CA ASP A 94 2.08 -7.48 11.31
C ASP A 94 1.12 -6.31 11.55
N MET A 95 0.33 -5.92 10.54
CA MET A 95 -0.69 -4.88 10.72
C MET A 95 -1.82 -5.31 11.67
N GLU A 96 -2.33 -6.55 11.56
CA GLU A 96 -3.35 -7.05 12.49
C GLU A 96 -2.84 -7.16 13.93
N ALA A 97 -1.52 -7.36 14.10
CA ALA A 97 -0.87 -7.37 15.41
C ALA A 97 -0.40 -5.98 15.85
N GLU A 98 -0.73 -4.91 15.13
CA GLU A 98 -0.30 -3.54 15.39
C GLU A 98 1.22 -3.41 15.58
N LYS A 99 1.99 -4.16 14.77
CA LYS A 99 3.44 -4.03 14.71
C LYS A 99 3.84 -2.94 13.74
N ARG A 100 5.02 -2.37 13.99
CA ARG A 100 5.63 -1.34 13.14
C ARG A 100 4.72 -0.12 12.96
N LEU A 101 3.94 0.22 14.00
CA LEU A 101 3.11 1.42 14.01
C LEU A 101 3.94 2.70 13.85
N ASP A 102 5.20 2.68 14.27
CA ASP A 102 6.14 3.78 14.05
C ASP A 102 6.37 4.06 12.55
N LEU A 103 6.42 3.02 11.71
CA LEU A 103 6.49 3.19 10.26
C LEU A 103 5.16 3.69 9.68
N TRP A 104 4.03 3.24 10.22
CA TRP A 104 2.72 3.75 9.80
C TRP A 104 2.56 5.23 10.13
N GLU A 105 2.87 5.62 11.37
CA GLU A 105 2.86 7.01 11.82
C GLU A 105 3.81 7.87 10.97
N LYS A 106 4.98 7.33 10.63
CA LYS A 106 5.90 7.99 9.70
C LYS A 106 5.29 8.14 8.30
N ALA A 107 4.61 7.13 7.78
CA ALA A 107 3.95 7.20 6.48
C ALA A 107 2.86 8.29 6.46
N VAL A 108 2.04 8.36 7.53
CA VAL A 108 1.05 9.44 7.72
C VAL A 108 1.72 10.80 7.69
N GLN A 109 2.79 10.99 8.48
CA GLN A 109 3.52 12.26 8.53
C GLN A 109 4.16 12.63 7.20
N ASP A 110 4.74 11.65 6.48
CA ASP A 110 5.36 11.88 5.18
C ASP A 110 4.30 12.33 4.17
N VAL A 111 3.12 11.70 4.13
CA VAL A 111 2.02 12.11 3.24
C VAL A 111 1.46 13.48 3.60
N GLU A 112 1.26 13.76 4.89
CA GLU A 112 0.77 15.07 5.34
C GLU A 112 1.72 16.23 5.02
N GLN A 113 3.01 15.93 4.87
CA GLN A 113 4.05 16.89 4.56
C GLN A 113 4.47 16.84 3.08
N GLU A 114 3.74 16.08 2.25
CA GLU A 114 4.01 15.88 0.81
C GLU A 114 5.48 15.42 0.56
N ARG A 115 5.95 14.49 1.40
CA ARG A 115 7.28 13.87 1.35
C ARG A 115 7.25 12.45 0.78
N ASP A 116 6.06 11.88 0.59
CA ASP A 116 5.90 10.71 -0.26
C ASP A 116 6.11 11.08 -1.73
N ASP A 117 6.60 10.13 -2.53
CA ASP A 117 6.59 10.23 -3.98
C ASP A 117 5.67 9.14 -4.53
N PRO A 118 4.36 9.40 -4.60
CA PRO A 118 3.41 8.38 -5.01
C PRO A 118 3.46 8.14 -6.52
N TYR A 119 4.20 8.92 -7.30
CA TYR A 119 4.11 8.88 -8.76
C TYR A 119 5.09 7.89 -9.39
N LEU A 120 4.61 7.14 -10.37
CA LEU A 120 5.45 6.30 -11.21
C LEU A 120 6.41 7.19 -12.01
N ARG A 121 7.70 7.12 -11.70
CA ARG A 121 8.74 7.76 -12.50
C ARG A 121 9.08 6.89 -13.69
N PHE A 122 8.62 7.28 -14.88
CA PHE A 122 9.20 6.77 -16.11
C PHE A 122 10.66 7.24 -16.16
N ALA A 123 11.62 6.32 -16.09
CA ALA A 123 12.98 6.63 -16.50
C ALA A 123 12.90 7.08 -17.97
N GLY A 124 13.15 8.36 -18.22
CA GLY A 124 13.11 8.92 -19.57
C GLY A 124 13.98 8.10 -20.53
N ALA A 125 13.41 7.80 -21.69
CA ALA A 125 14.06 7.09 -22.79
C ALA A 125 15.36 7.75 -23.27
#